data_AF-A0A9D3NT33-F1
#
_entry.id   AF-A0A9D3NT33-F1
#
_cell.length_a   1.000
_cell.length_b   1.000
_cell.length_c   1.000
_cell.angle_alpha   90.00
_cell.angle_beta   90.00
_cell.angle_gamma   90.00
#
_symmetry.space_group_name_H-M   'P 1'
#
loop_
_entity.id
_entity.type
_entity.pdbx_description
1 polymer ?
#
loop_
_entity_poly.entity_id
_entity_poly.type
_entity_poly.pdbx_seq_one_letter_code
_entity_poly.pdbx_strand_id
1 'polypeptide(L)'
;MLGSPRHTEHSAGLSPNMSDTEEVQYEENEGVAMEHGEEEEAKPKPKSFLPPMVPPKIPDGEKVDFDDIHRKRMEKDLTELQSLIESHFENRKKEEEELIALSNRMEKRRAERAEEQRIRAEKERERQNKLAEERARKEEEEAKKKAEDDAKKKKVLTSLQFTGYMQKTDKRGAPRKQTEREKKKKILSERRKELTVEDLNAEQLREKASELWKWMYQLEAEKYELQYKYTRQKYEVTVLRNRVSDHQKNTKGPRSKRGLRK
;
A
#
# COMPACT_ATOMS: atom_id res chain seq x y z
N MET A 1 -37.47 -30.38 -34.14
CA MET A 1 -36.40 -31.39 -34.32
C MET A 1 -35.30 -30.77 -35.16
N LEU A 2 -34.04 -30.97 -34.74
CA LEU A 2 -32.79 -30.67 -35.48
C LEU A 2 -32.46 -29.16 -35.59
N GLY A 3 -31.34 -28.63 -35.14
CA GLY A 3 -30.18 -29.19 -34.44
C GLY A 3 -29.28 -28.02 -34.02
N SER A 4 -28.88 -27.99 -32.75
CA SER A 4 -27.96 -27.00 -32.20
C SER A 4 -26.53 -27.23 -32.71
N PRO A 5 -25.76 -26.20 -33.09
CA PRO A 5 -24.33 -26.34 -33.32
C PRO A 5 -23.57 -26.44 -31.99
N ARG A 6 -23.01 -27.63 -31.73
CA ARG A 6 -21.97 -27.85 -30.71
C ARG A 6 -20.71 -27.09 -31.13
N HIS A 7 -20.29 -26.11 -30.34
CA HIS A 7 -18.89 -25.70 -30.33
C HIS A 7 -18.16 -26.45 -29.24
N THR A 8 -17.21 -27.24 -29.69
CA THR A 8 -16.27 -28.06 -28.94
C THR A 8 -15.39 -27.20 -28.04
N GLU A 9 -15.23 -27.74 -26.84
CA GLU A 9 -14.37 -27.35 -25.74
C GLU A 9 -12.94 -27.04 -26.20
N HIS A 10 -12.37 -25.92 -25.74
CA HIS A 10 -10.97 -25.79 -25.33
C HIS A 10 -10.96 -24.99 -24.02
N SER A 11 -11.14 -25.73 -22.92
CA SER A 11 -10.88 -25.30 -21.55
C SER A 11 -9.36 -25.23 -21.36
N ALA A 12 -8.82 -24.02 -21.23
CA ALA A 12 -7.49 -23.78 -20.69
C ALA A 12 -7.63 -22.84 -19.49
N GLY A 13 -8.13 -23.39 -18.39
CA GLY A 13 -8.00 -22.78 -17.08
C GLY A 13 -6.57 -22.99 -16.58
N LEU A 14 -5.84 -21.90 -16.36
CA LEU A 14 -4.68 -21.90 -15.47
C LEU A 14 -4.88 -20.77 -14.45
N SER A 15 -5.55 -21.13 -13.37
CA SER A 15 -5.44 -20.47 -12.06
C SER A 15 -4.27 -21.12 -11.31
N PRO A 16 -3.34 -20.36 -10.71
CA PRO A 16 -2.45 -20.90 -9.69
C PRO A 16 -3.17 -20.79 -8.33
N ASN A 17 -3.73 -21.91 -7.86
CA ASN A 17 -4.03 -22.15 -6.45
C ASN A 17 -2.67 -22.59 -5.83
N MET A 18 -2.02 -21.88 -4.90
CA MET A 18 -2.39 -21.68 -3.49
C MET A 18 -2.82 -22.98 -2.80
N SER A 19 -1.87 -23.89 -2.57
CA SER A 19 -1.78 -24.75 -1.37
C SER A 19 -0.69 -25.80 -1.60
N ASP A 20 0.51 -25.55 -1.08
CA ASP A 20 1.36 -26.65 -0.61
C ASP A 20 1.90 -26.24 0.76
N THR A 21 1.35 -26.90 1.76
CA THR A 21 1.63 -26.71 3.18
C THR A 21 2.50 -27.90 3.57
N GLU A 22 3.80 -27.76 3.39
CA GLU A 22 4.77 -28.62 4.07
C GLU A 22 5.20 -27.91 5.36
N GLU A 23 4.72 -28.47 6.47
CA GLU A 23 5.26 -28.27 7.81
C GLU A 23 6.73 -28.72 7.82
N VAL A 24 7.66 -27.82 8.12
CA VAL A 24 8.96 -28.22 8.66
C VAL A 24 9.33 -27.27 9.79
N GLN A 25 9.48 -27.89 10.96
CA GLN A 25 9.77 -27.30 12.26
C GLN A 25 11.09 -26.54 12.28
N TYR A 26 11.10 -25.50 13.11
CA TYR A 26 12.26 -24.77 13.57
C TYR A 26 13.14 -25.71 14.41
N GLU A 27 14.39 -25.92 13.99
CA GLU A 27 15.44 -26.37 14.89
C GLU A 27 16.61 -25.39 14.85
N GLU A 28 17.08 -25.15 16.07
CA GLU A 28 18.07 -24.20 16.50
C GLU A 28 19.45 -24.89 16.54
N ASN A 29 20.48 -24.10 16.24
CA ASN A 29 21.80 -24.12 16.85
C ASN A 29 23.01 -24.86 16.23
N GLU A 30 24.03 -24.02 16.05
CA GLU A 30 25.50 -24.10 16.02
C GLU A 30 26.28 -25.43 16.08
N GLY A 31 27.28 -25.54 15.19
CA GLY A 31 28.67 -25.24 15.57
C GLY A 31 29.46 -26.27 16.41
N VAL A 32 30.03 -27.25 15.70
CA VAL A 32 31.20 -28.12 15.98
C VAL A 32 32.13 -27.72 17.15
N ALA A 33 32.32 -28.63 18.11
CA ALA A 33 33.64 -28.93 18.70
C ALA A 33 33.66 -30.33 19.33
N MET A 34 34.80 -31.01 19.16
CA MET A 34 35.10 -32.38 19.56
C MET A 34 35.09 -32.56 21.09
N GLU A 35 34.52 -33.65 21.57
CA GLU A 35 34.83 -34.22 22.89
C GLU A 35 35.27 -35.68 22.73
N HIS A 36 36.43 -35.96 23.31
CA HIS A 36 37.17 -37.20 23.26
C HIS A 36 36.73 -38.06 24.45
N GLY A 37 36.09 -39.20 24.19
CA GLY A 37 35.76 -40.19 25.21
C GLY A 37 36.98 -41.02 25.61
N GLU A 38 37.23 -41.08 26.91
CA GLU A 38 38.21 -41.95 27.57
C GLU A 38 37.69 -43.40 27.60
N GLU A 39 38.54 -44.36 27.24
CA GLU A 39 38.45 -45.75 27.72
C GLU A 39 39.87 -46.36 27.81
N GLU A 40 40.11 -47.08 28.90
CA GLU A 40 41.39 -47.62 29.36
C GLU A 40 42.05 -48.66 28.43
N GLU A 41 43.39 -48.69 28.38
CA GLU A 41 44.23 -49.77 28.95
C GLU A 41 45.71 -49.71 28.47
N ALA A 42 46.60 -50.27 29.32
CA ALA A 42 47.90 -50.86 29.02
C ALA A 42 49.18 -49.97 28.80
N LYS A 43 49.92 -49.80 29.92
CA LYS A 43 51.40 -49.74 30.12
C LYS A 43 52.32 -49.64 28.88
N PRO A 44 53.37 -48.79 28.95
CA PRO A 44 54.70 -49.34 29.27
C PRO A 44 55.51 -48.48 30.26
N LYS A 45 56.35 -49.12 31.07
CA LYS A 45 57.22 -48.49 32.09
C LYS A 45 58.38 -47.71 31.47
N PRO A 46 58.64 -46.44 31.85
CA PRO A 46 59.95 -45.83 31.75
C PRO A 46 60.66 -45.87 33.12
N LYS A 47 61.89 -46.39 33.15
CA LYS A 47 62.76 -46.42 34.33
C LYS A 47 63.27 -45.00 34.62
N SER A 48 62.83 -44.39 35.73
CA SER A 48 63.46 -43.20 36.30
C SER A 48 64.17 -43.57 37.60
N PHE A 49 65.50 -43.51 37.58
CA PHE A 49 66.36 -43.56 38.76
C PHE A 49 66.03 -42.38 39.70
N LEU A 50 65.59 -42.66 40.93
CA LEU A 50 65.49 -41.67 42.00
C LEU A 50 66.45 -42.08 43.14
N PRO A 51 67.30 -41.17 43.65
CA PRO A 51 68.17 -41.45 44.79
C PRO A 51 67.33 -41.54 46.09
N PRO A 52 67.77 -42.27 47.13
CA PRO A 52 66.96 -42.50 48.32
C PRO A 52 66.83 -41.21 49.15
N MET A 53 65.65 -40.58 49.13
CA MET A 53 65.30 -39.53 50.08
C MET A 53 64.96 -40.16 51.44
N VAL A 54 65.74 -39.77 52.45
CA VAL A 54 65.51 -40.02 53.87
C VAL A 54 64.17 -39.39 54.29
N PRO A 55 63.31 -40.06 55.09
CA PRO A 55 62.06 -39.49 55.56
C PRO A 55 62.32 -38.26 56.44
N PRO A 56 61.78 -37.07 56.11
CA PRO A 56 61.89 -35.92 56.98
C PRO A 56 61.12 -36.19 58.28
N LYS A 57 61.81 -36.04 59.41
CA LYS A 57 61.24 -36.08 60.76
C LYS A 57 60.17 -35.00 60.86
N ILE A 58 58.92 -35.37 61.14
CA ILE A 58 57.84 -34.45 61.53
C ILE A 58 58.09 -34.06 63.00
N PRO A 59 58.30 -32.77 63.33
CA PRO A 59 58.35 -32.32 64.72
C PRO A 59 56.94 -32.32 65.33
N ASP A 60 56.87 -32.72 66.59
CA ASP A 60 55.68 -32.86 67.42
C ASP A 60 54.79 -31.62 67.50
N GLY A 61 53.48 -31.86 67.42
CA GLY A 61 52.53 -31.29 68.38
C GLY A 61 52.13 -29.83 68.22
N GLU A 62 51.58 -29.43 67.07
CA GLU A 62 50.61 -28.34 67.02
C GLU A 62 49.21 -28.93 67.01
N LYS A 63 48.41 -28.56 68.01
CA LYS A 63 47.07 -29.09 68.23
C LYS A 63 46.19 -28.65 67.05
N VAL A 64 46.03 -29.52 66.07
CA VAL A 64 45.21 -29.29 64.88
C VAL A 64 43.78 -29.01 65.33
N ASP A 65 43.36 -27.75 65.22
CA ASP A 65 42.01 -27.33 65.58
C ASP A 65 41.05 -27.72 64.44
N PHE A 66 40.26 -28.77 64.67
CA PHE A 66 39.32 -29.29 63.68
C PHE A 66 38.23 -28.27 63.32
N ASP A 67 37.90 -27.33 64.23
CA ASP A 67 36.96 -26.24 63.94
C ASP A 67 37.57 -25.20 63.00
N ASP A 68 38.90 -24.98 63.07
CA ASP A 68 39.63 -24.10 62.15
C ASP A 68 39.71 -24.70 60.74
N ILE A 69 39.92 -26.02 60.63
CA ILE A 69 39.86 -26.73 59.35
C ILE A 69 38.47 -26.63 58.72
N HIS A 70 37.41 -26.79 59.53
CA HIS A 70 36.04 -26.71 59.02
C HIS A 70 35.67 -25.29 58.57
N ARG A 71 36.05 -24.26 59.34
CA ARG A 71 35.88 -22.85 58.93
C ARG A 71 36.63 -22.54 57.63
N LYS A 72 37.91 -22.92 57.53
CA LYS A 72 38.72 -22.69 56.32
C LYS A 72 38.17 -23.41 55.10
N ARG A 73 37.59 -24.61 55.28
CA ARG A 73 36.87 -25.30 54.19
C ARG A 73 35.65 -24.51 53.75
N MET A 74 34.78 -24.11 54.70
CA MET A 74 33.57 -23.34 54.38
C MET A 74 33.90 -21.99 53.73
N GLU A 75 34.94 -21.29 54.19
CA GLU A 75 35.41 -20.04 53.57
C GLU A 75 35.92 -20.27 52.16
N LYS A 76 36.73 -21.32 51.93
CA LYS A 76 37.20 -21.70 50.60
C LYS A 76 36.03 -22.00 49.67
N ASP A 77 35.11 -22.86 50.09
CA ASP A 77 33.95 -23.27 49.29
C ASP A 77 33.06 -22.04 48.96
N LEU A 78 32.91 -21.10 49.90
CA LEU A 78 32.17 -19.85 49.68
C LEU A 78 32.87 -18.96 48.64
N THR A 79 34.19 -18.79 48.74
CA THR A 79 34.97 -18.00 47.78
C THR A 79 35.01 -18.63 46.39
N GLU A 80 35.09 -19.97 46.32
CA GLU A 80 35.08 -20.72 45.07
C GLU A 80 33.70 -20.63 44.39
N LEU A 81 32.62 -20.73 45.18
CA LEU A 81 31.27 -20.52 44.69
C LEU A 81 31.06 -19.08 44.17
N GLN A 82 31.53 -18.07 44.90
CA GLN A 82 31.47 -16.66 44.45
C GLN A 82 32.25 -16.46 43.15
N SER A 83 33.46 -17.00 43.05
CA SER A 83 34.28 -16.93 41.84
C SER A 83 33.64 -17.64 40.66
N LEU A 84 33.02 -18.80 40.88
CA LEU A 84 32.30 -19.55 39.83
C LEU A 84 31.06 -18.79 39.35
N ILE A 85 30.30 -18.20 40.27
CA ILE A 85 29.14 -17.36 39.95
C ILE A 85 29.58 -16.17 39.09
N GLU A 86 30.60 -15.43 39.53
CA GLU A 86 31.08 -14.25 38.82
C GLU A 86 31.67 -14.59 37.45
N SER A 87 32.45 -15.68 37.36
CA SER A 87 32.96 -16.22 36.09
C SER A 87 31.84 -16.59 35.12
N HIS A 88 30.78 -17.27 35.59
CA HIS A 88 29.65 -17.65 34.75
C HIS A 88 28.92 -16.42 34.18
N PHE A 89 28.65 -15.41 35.02
CA PHE A 89 27.98 -14.19 34.58
C PHE A 89 28.85 -13.36 33.63
N GLU A 90 30.14 -13.21 33.92
CA GLU A 90 31.07 -12.47 33.06
C GLU A 90 31.27 -13.17 31.70
N ASN A 91 31.40 -14.50 31.67
CA ASN A 91 31.51 -15.24 30.43
C ASN A 91 30.24 -15.11 29.59
N ARG A 92 29.07 -15.34 30.19
CA ARG A 92 27.79 -15.21 29.49
C ARG A 92 27.56 -13.80 28.97
N LYS A 93 27.90 -12.77 29.76
CA LYS A 93 27.77 -11.37 29.35
C LYS A 93 28.68 -11.06 28.15
N LYS A 94 29.93 -11.53 28.16
CA LYS A 94 30.86 -11.34 27.04
C LYS A 94 30.35 -12.05 25.78
N GLU A 95 29.89 -13.30 25.91
CA GLU A 95 29.30 -14.05 24.79
C GLU A 95 28.04 -13.37 24.23
N GLU A 96 27.15 -12.87 25.09
CA GLU A 96 25.95 -12.12 24.67
C GLU A 96 26.33 -10.82 23.96
N GLU A 97 27.31 -10.06 24.47
CA GLU A 97 27.81 -8.85 23.82
C GLU A 97 28.43 -9.14 22.43
N GLU A 98 29.17 -10.24 22.29
CA GLU A 98 29.76 -10.68 21.02
C GLU A 98 28.69 -11.12 20.01
N LEU A 99 27.69 -11.90 20.46
CA LEU A 99 26.54 -12.31 19.65
C LEU A 99 25.73 -11.09 19.17
N ILE A 100 25.47 -10.13 20.06
CA ILE A 100 24.78 -8.89 19.70
C ILE A 100 25.61 -8.09 18.68
N ALA A 101 26.92 -7.94 18.90
CA ALA A 101 27.79 -7.23 17.97
C ALA A 101 27.83 -7.89 16.57
N LEU A 102 27.87 -9.22 16.52
CA LEU A 102 27.83 -9.98 15.28
C LEU A 102 26.47 -9.83 14.58
N SER A 103 25.37 -9.95 15.32
CA SER A 103 24.01 -9.77 14.82
C SER A 103 23.82 -8.36 14.22
N ASN A 104 24.24 -7.31 14.94
CA ASN A 104 24.20 -5.93 14.46
C ASN A 104 24.99 -5.74 13.17
N ARG A 105 26.16 -6.38 13.04
CA ARG A 105 26.96 -6.34 11.80
C ARG A 105 26.27 -7.09 10.65
N MET A 106 25.58 -8.19 10.93
CA MET A 106 24.79 -8.93 9.94
C MET A 106 23.58 -8.12 9.47
N GLU A 107 22.86 -7.49 10.40
CA GLU A 107 21.72 -6.63 10.12
C GLU A 107 22.15 -5.42 9.29
N LYS A 108 23.24 -4.75 9.66
CA LYS A 108 23.79 -3.64 8.87
C LYS A 108 24.10 -4.05 7.42
N ARG A 109 24.75 -5.19 7.21
CA ARG A 109 25.01 -5.72 5.85
C ARG A 109 23.74 -6.09 5.10
N ARG A 110 22.68 -6.56 5.78
CA ARG A 110 21.38 -6.82 5.17
C ARG A 110 20.70 -5.51 4.75
N ALA A 111 20.72 -4.49 5.62
CA ALA A 111 20.17 -3.17 5.34
C ALA A 111 20.88 -2.50 4.14
N GLU A 112 22.21 -2.53 4.11
CA GLU A 112 23.02 -2.00 2.98
C GLU A 112 22.65 -2.70 1.66
N ARG A 113 22.55 -4.03 1.65
CA ARG A 113 22.12 -4.78 0.45
C ARG A 113 20.69 -4.43 0.02
N ALA A 114 19.77 -4.26 0.97
CA ALA A 114 18.39 -3.86 0.69
C ALA A 114 18.35 -2.44 0.10
N GLU A 115 19.17 -1.53 0.60
CA GLU A 115 19.30 -0.16 0.09
C GLU A 115 19.89 -0.15 -1.33
N GLU A 116 20.96 -0.91 -1.59
CA GLU A 116 21.53 -1.05 -2.94
C GLU A 116 20.50 -1.57 -3.94
N GLN A 117 19.70 -2.58 -3.55
CA GLN A 117 18.62 -3.09 -4.37
C GLN A 117 17.55 -2.03 -4.63
N ARG A 118 17.18 -1.24 -3.61
CA ARG A 118 16.21 -0.15 -3.76
C ARG A 118 16.73 0.92 -4.73
N ILE A 119 17.99 1.33 -4.61
CA ILE A 119 18.62 2.31 -5.50
C ILE A 119 18.68 1.76 -6.94
N ARG A 120 19.01 0.48 -7.12
CA ARG A 120 19.03 -0.15 -8.45
C ARG A 120 17.63 -0.19 -9.06
N ALA A 121 16.61 -0.58 -8.28
CA ALA A 121 15.22 -0.59 -8.73
C ALA A 121 14.70 0.81 -9.07
N GLU A 122 15.07 1.83 -8.27
CA GLU A 122 14.70 3.21 -8.53
C GLU A 122 15.34 3.77 -9.80
N LYS A 123 16.64 3.53 -10.02
CA LYS A 123 17.34 3.92 -11.25
C LYS A 123 16.76 3.22 -12.48
N GLU A 124 16.39 1.94 -12.36
CA GLU A 124 15.74 1.22 -13.47
C GLU A 124 14.34 1.78 -13.75
N ARG A 125 13.54 2.05 -12.69
CA ARG A 125 12.24 2.70 -12.83
C ARG A 125 12.38 4.08 -13.49
N GLU A 126 13.39 4.87 -13.14
CA GLU A 126 13.65 6.18 -13.74
C GLU A 126 14.00 6.04 -15.24
N ARG A 127 14.80 5.05 -15.63
CA ARG A 127 15.10 4.77 -17.04
C ARG A 127 13.86 4.36 -17.82
N GLN A 128 13.06 3.44 -17.27
CA GLN A 128 11.79 3.03 -17.87
C GLN A 128 10.83 4.22 -18.02
N ASN A 129 10.77 5.09 -17.00
CA ASN A 129 9.95 6.31 -17.05
C ASN A 129 10.45 7.29 -18.12
N LYS A 130 11.77 7.52 -18.25
CA LYS A 130 12.33 8.38 -19.29
C LYS A 130 12.03 7.85 -20.70
N LEU A 131 12.16 6.54 -20.90
CA LEU A 131 11.81 5.90 -22.17
C LEU A 131 10.31 5.99 -22.47
N ALA A 132 9.46 5.81 -21.45
CA ALA A 132 8.02 5.97 -21.57
C ALA A 132 7.63 7.42 -21.86
N GLU A 133 8.30 8.40 -21.25
CA GLU A 133 8.07 9.83 -21.47
C GLU A 133 8.57 10.27 -22.86
N GLU A 134 9.72 9.79 -23.32
CA GLU A 134 10.22 10.03 -24.67
C GLU A 134 9.30 9.40 -25.73
N ARG A 135 8.84 8.17 -25.49
CA ARG A 135 7.83 7.51 -26.33
C ARG A 135 6.52 8.30 -26.32
N ALA A 136 6.04 8.74 -25.16
CA ALA A 136 4.83 9.54 -25.05
C ALA A 136 4.96 10.88 -25.78
N ARG A 137 6.11 11.56 -25.66
CA ARG A 137 6.39 12.81 -26.39
C ARG A 137 6.44 12.60 -27.90
N LYS A 138 7.03 11.50 -28.36
CA LYS A 138 7.05 11.13 -29.79
C LYS A 138 5.65 10.78 -30.29
N GLU A 139 4.85 10.08 -29.50
CA GLU A 139 3.45 9.76 -29.80
C GLU A 139 2.58 11.03 -29.81
N GLU A 140 2.83 12.01 -28.92
CA GLU A 140 2.15 13.31 -28.92
C GLU A 140 2.51 14.16 -30.16
N GLU A 141 3.78 14.17 -30.57
CA GLU A 141 4.23 14.86 -31.78
C GLU A 141 3.70 14.19 -33.06
N GLU A 142 3.67 12.86 -33.12
CA GLU A 142 3.07 12.10 -34.22
C GLU A 142 1.53 12.26 -34.26
N ALA A 143 0.87 12.27 -33.11
CA ALA A 143 -0.55 12.55 -33.00
C ALA A 143 -0.88 14.00 -33.43
N LYS A 144 -0.02 14.96 -33.09
CA LYS A 144 -0.16 16.36 -33.53
C LYS A 144 0.03 16.48 -35.04
N LYS A 145 1.07 15.87 -35.61
CA LYS A 145 1.31 15.86 -37.05
C LYS A 145 0.18 15.16 -37.82
N LYS A 146 -0.31 14.03 -37.31
CA LYS A 146 -1.46 13.32 -37.87
C LYS A 146 -2.74 14.15 -37.78
N ALA A 147 -2.96 14.86 -36.68
CA ALA A 147 -4.09 15.79 -36.54
C ALA A 147 -3.98 16.99 -37.48
N GLU A 148 -2.78 17.53 -37.70
CA GLU A 148 -2.52 18.61 -38.66
C GLU A 148 -2.71 18.17 -40.11
N ASP A 149 -2.25 16.97 -40.48
CA ASP A 149 -2.44 16.40 -41.81
C ASP A 149 -3.91 16.02 -42.05
N ASP A 150 -4.61 15.48 -41.06
CA ASP A 150 -6.06 15.27 -41.13
C ASP A 150 -6.82 16.60 -41.18
N ALA A 151 -6.35 17.65 -40.50
CA ALA A 151 -6.93 18.99 -40.58
C ALA A 151 -6.68 19.64 -41.95
N LYS A 152 -5.51 19.44 -42.56
CA LYS A 152 -5.22 19.89 -43.94
C LYS A 152 -6.08 19.14 -44.95
N LYS A 153 -6.16 17.80 -44.85
CA LYS A 153 -7.05 16.96 -45.68
C LYS A 153 -8.52 17.36 -45.50
N LYS A 154 -8.96 17.60 -44.27
CA LYS A 154 -10.30 18.10 -43.97
C LYS A 154 -10.53 19.51 -44.47
N LYS A 155 -9.59 20.45 -44.37
CA LYS A 155 -9.74 21.80 -44.94
C LYS A 155 -9.94 21.75 -46.46
N VAL A 156 -9.20 20.87 -47.14
CA VAL A 156 -9.39 20.62 -48.58
C VAL A 156 -10.77 20.00 -48.87
N LEU A 157 -11.24 19.07 -48.02
CA LEU A 157 -12.53 18.39 -48.20
C LEU A 157 -13.76 19.22 -47.71
N THR A 158 -13.60 20.12 -46.74
CA THR A 158 -14.66 20.90 -46.08
C THR A 158 -15.05 22.15 -46.88
N SER A 159 -14.29 22.49 -47.93
CA SER A 159 -14.65 23.55 -48.88
C SER A 159 -16.02 23.31 -49.55
N LEU A 160 -16.52 22.06 -49.57
CA LEU A 160 -17.75 21.70 -50.26
C LEU A 160 -18.78 20.98 -49.36
N GLN A 161 -19.21 21.59 -48.25
CA GLN A 161 -20.34 21.14 -47.39
C GLN A 161 -19.98 20.14 -46.26
N PHE A 162 -19.36 20.61 -45.18
CA PHE A 162 -19.31 19.81 -43.94
C PHE A 162 -19.23 20.65 -42.65
N THR A 163 -20.19 21.57 -42.48
CA THR A 163 -20.17 22.59 -41.42
C THR A 163 -20.63 22.11 -40.04
N GLY A 164 -21.14 20.88 -39.89
CA GLY A 164 -21.75 20.40 -38.63
C GLY A 164 -20.88 19.54 -37.72
N TYR A 165 -19.88 18.82 -38.26
CA TYR A 165 -19.14 17.80 -37.50
C TYR A 165 -17.81 18.31 -36.91
N MET A 166 -17.23 19.36 -37.50
CA MET A 166 -15.94 19.91 -37.07
C MET A 166 -16.00 20.65 -35.72
N GLN A 167 -17.15 21.23 -35.36
CA GLN A 167 -17.33 21.88 -34.05
C GLN A 167 -17.30 20.92 -32.86
N LYS A 168 -17.47 19.61 -33.09
CA LYS A 168 -17.41 18.58 -32.04
C LYS A 168 -16.00 18.03 -31.81
N THR A 169 -15.10 18.17 -32.80
CA THR A 169 -13.73 17.62 -32.71
C THR A 169 -12.73 18.58 -32.05
N ASP A 170 -12.89 19.89 -32.22
CA ASP A 170 -12.01 20.88 -31.57
C ASP A 170 -12.15 20.90 -30.03
N LYS A 171 -13.25 20.35 -29.50
CA LYS A 171 -13.46 20.21 -28.04
C LYS A 171 -12.74 19.00 -27.43
N ARG A 172 -12.07 18.16 -28.23
CA ARG A 172 -11.37 16.95 -27.75
C ARG A 172 -9.95 17.22 -27.24
N GLY A 173 -9.37 18.41 -27.48
CA GLY A 173 -8.03 18.79 -27.01
C GLY A 173 -7.99 19.78 -25.83
N ALA A 174 -9.15 20.28 -25.38
CA ALA A 174 -9.23 21.06 -24.14
C ALA A 174 -9.41 20.10 -22.95
N PRO A 175 -8.87 20.41 -21.75
CA PRO A 175 -9.15 19.61 -20.55
C PRO A 175 -10.66 19.38 -20.47
N ARG A 176 -11.07 18.10 -20.42
CA ARG A 176 -12.49 17.71 -20.43
C ARG A 176 -13.20 18.55 -19.38
N LYS A 177 -14.00 19.52 -19.84
CA LYS A 177 -14.81 20.33 -18.92
C LYS A 177 -15.64 19.36 -18.09
N GLN A 178 -15.55 19.48 -16.77
CA GLN A 178 -16.24 18.60 -15.84
C GLN A 178 -17.69 18.46 -16.28
N THR A 179 -18.12 17.21 -16.48
CA THR A 179 -19.47 16.96 -16.98
C THR A 179 -20.50 17.41 -15.95
N GLU A 180 -21.69 17.84 -16.37
CA GLU A 180 -22.76 18.19 -15.42
C GLU A 180 -23.10 17.03 -14.47
N ARG A 181 -22.87 15.78 -14.91
CA ARG A 181 -22.97 14.57 -14.07
C ARG A 181 -21.92 14.56 -12.97
N GLU A 182 -20.66 14.86 -13.29
CA GLU A 182 -19.57 14.94 -12.31
C GLU A 182 -19.76 16.12 -11.36
N LYS A 183 -20.19 17.28 -11.84
CA LYS A 183 -20.51 18.45 -10.98
C LYS A 183 -21.63 18.12 -10.01
N LYS A 184 -22.72 17.52 -10.50
CA LYS A 184 -23.83 17.07 -9.65
C LYS A 184 -23.34 16.08 -8.60
N LYS A 185 -22.52 15.09 -8.98
CA LYS A 185 -21.97 14.10 -8.04
C LYS A 185 -21.11 14.79 -6.98
N LYS A 186 -20.23 15.73 -7.38
CA LYS A 186 -19.37 16.49 -6.48
C LYS A 186 -20.18 17.33 -5.48
N ILE A 187 -21.16 18.09 -5.94
CA ILE A 187 -22.01 18.92 -5.08
C ILE A 187 -22.81 18.04 -4.09
N LEU A 188 -23.34 16.89 -4.55
CA LEU A 188 -24.07 15.98 -3.68
C LEU A 188 -23.17 15.30 -2.64
N SER A 189 -21.92 14.96 -2.99
CA SER A 189 -20.97 14.44 -2.01
C SER A 189 -20.57 15.51 -0.99
N GLU A 190 -20.38 16.76 -1.40
CA GLU A 190 -20.07 17.88 -0.48
C GLU A 190 -21.22 18.15 0.50
N ARG A 191 -22.47 17.98 0.07
CA ARG A 191 -23.66 18.13 0.94
C ARG A 191 -23.90 16.93 1.85
N ARG A 192 -23.36 15.76 1.52
CA ARG A 192 -23.55 14.54 2.31
C ARG A 192 -22.60 14.56 3.51
N LYS A 193 -23.17 14.74 4.70
CA LYS A 193 -22.45 14.55 5.96
C LYS A 193 -22.44 13.06 6.30
N GLU A 194 -21.27 12.53 6.62
CA GLU A 194 -21.13 11.16 7.11
C GLU A 194 -21.77 11.04 8.50
N LEU A 195 -22.41 9.90 8.75
CA LEU A 195 -23.13 9.65 9.99
C LEU A 195 -22.38 8.55 10.77
N THR A 196 -21.70 8.94 11.83
CA THR A 196 -21.09 8.01 12.79
C THR A 196 -22.08 7.71 13.89
N VAL A 197 -22.44 6.43 14.06
CA VAL A 197 -23.49 5.98 14.99
C VAL A 197 -22.93 5.13 16.14
N GLU A 198 -21.72 4.61 16.00
CA GLU A 198 -21.14 3.58 16.89
C GLU A 198 -20.88 4.08 18.31
N ASP A 199 -20.53 5.36 18.48
CA ASP A 199 -20.16 5.94 19.78
C ASP A 199 -21.30 6.75 20.45
N LEU A 200 -22.54 6.66 19.95
CA LEU A 200 -23.65 7.49 20.42
C LEU A 200 -24.50 6.79 21.48
N ASN A 201 -24.83 7.50 22.56
CA ASN A 201 -25.75 7.03 23.59
C ASN A 201 -27.23 7.14 23.13
N ALA A 202 -28.16 6.50 23.86
CA ALA A 202 -29.58 6.46 23.48
C ALA A 202 -30.27 7.84 23.40
N GLU A 203 -29.84 8.82 24.19
CA GLU A 203 -30.38 10.17 24.16
C GLU A 203 -29.84 10.97 22.98
N GLN A 204 -28.53 10.89 22.72
CA GLN A 204 -27.85 11.45 21.56
C GLN A 204 -28.39 10.89 20.24
N LEU A 205 -28.73 9.59 20.20
CA LEU A 205 -29.37 8.98 19.04
C LEU A 205 -30.76 9.57 18.76
N ARG A 206 -31.55 9.87 19.81
CA ARG A 206 -32.87 10.51 19.65
C ARG A 206 -32.74 11.95 19.16
N GLU A 207 -31.76 12.70 19.66
CA GLU A 207 -31.45 14.04 19.17
C GLU A 207 -31.00 14.01 17.71
N LYS A 208 -30.06 13.12 17.35
CA LYS A 208 -29.59 12.96 15.97
C LYS A 208 -30.70 12.54 15.01
N ALA A 209 -31.59 11.64 15.42
CA ALA A 209 -32.76 11.28 14.62
C ALA A 209 -33.67 12.50 14.38
N SER A 210 -33.89 13.32 15.41
CA SER A 210 -34.69 14.55 15.32
C SER A 210 -34.03 15.59 14.41
N GLU A 211 -32.70 15.75 14.47
CA GLU A 211 -31.93 16.63 13.57
C GLU A 211 -32.03 16.18 12.11
N LEU A 212 -31.82 14.89 11.84
CA LEU A 212 -31.92 14.33 10.48
C LEU A 212 -33.34 14.46 9.92
N TRP A 213 -34.36 14.27 10.76
CA TRP A 213 -35.75 14.46 10.36
C TRP A 213 -36.04 15.93 9.99
N LYS A 214 -35.60 16.90 10.80
CA LYS A 214 -35.72 18.33 10.49
C LYS A 214 -35.00 18.68 9.19
N TRP A 215 -33.80 18.14 8.99
CA TRP A 215 -33.02 18.35 7.76
C TRP A 215 -33.74 17.79 6.52
N MET A 216 -34.28 16.57 6.61
CA MET A 216 -35.08 15.96 5.55
C MET A 216 -36.33 16.80 5.23
N TYR A 217 -37.03 17.27 6.27
CA TYR A 217 -38.22 18.11 6.11
C TYR A 217 -37.88 19.42 5.39
N GLN A 218 -36.77 20.07 5.75
CA GLN A 218 -36.30 21.28 5.06
C GLN A 218 -36.01 21.03 3.58
N LEU A 219 -35.30 19.95 3.25
CA LEU A 219 -35.00 19.60 1.86
C LEU A 219 -36.27 19.33 1.05
N GLU A 220 -37.27 18.70 1.65
CA GLU A 220 -38.56 18.44 1.01
C GLU A 220 -39.33 19.74 0.74
N ALA A 221 -39.34 20.67 1.69
CA ALA A 221 -39.93 21.99 1.52
C ALA A 221 -39.25 22.79 0.40
N GLU A 222 -37.91 22.81 0.36
CA GLU A 222 -37.16 23.46 -0.72
C GLU A 222 -37.45 22.82 -2.09
N LYS A 223 -37.56 21.49 -2.14
CA LYS A 223 -37.94 20.77 -3.37
C LYS A 223 -39.33 21.19 -3.85
N TYR A 224 -40.30 21.27 -2.95
CA TYR A 224 -41.66 21.69 -3.27
C TYR A 224 -41.69 23.11 -3.86
N GLU A 225 -41.01 24.07 -3.23
CA GLU A 225 -40.90 25.44 -3.71
C GLU A 225 -40.26 25.51 -5.11
N LEU A 226 -39.22 24.72 -5.36
CA LEU A 226 -38.58 24.64 -6.67
C LEU A 226 -39.51 24.03 -7.73
N GLN A 227 -40.30 23.02 -7.39
CA GLN A 227 -41.30 22.43 -8.29
C GLN A 227 -42.40 23.42 -8.65
N TYR A 228 -42.89 24.19 -7.67
CA TYR A 228 -43.87 25.25 -7.91
C TYR A 228 -43.31 26.35 -8.82
N LYS A 229 -42.09 26.83 -8.53
CA LYS A 229 -41.38 27.80 -9.38
C LYS A 229 -41.17 27.29 -10.80
N TYR A 230 -40.75 26.03 -10.96
CA TYR A 230 -40.57 25.40 -12.28
C TYR A 230 -41.87 25.40 -13.08
N THR A 231 -42.99 25.03 -12.44
CA THR A 231 -44.31 25.00 -13.09
C THR A 231 -44.74 26.40 -13.54
N ARG A 232 -44.54 27.41 -12.70
CA ARG A 232 -44.81 28.82 -13.04
C ARG A 232 -43.95 29.29 -14.21
N GLN A 233 -42.64 29.05 -14.15
CA GLN A 233 -41.70 29.42 -15.22
C GLN A 233 -42.03 28.71 -16.54
N LYS A 234 -42.46 27.45 -16.49
CA LYS A 234 -42.89 26.70 -17.69
C LYS A 234 -44.08 27.38 -18.37
N TYR A 235 -45.06 27.85 -17.59
CA TYR A 235 -46.17 28.63 -18.11
C TYR A 235 -45.70 29.98 -18.68
N GLU A 236 -44.89 30.74 -17.93
CA GLU A 236 -44.33 32.02 -18.38
C GLU A 236 -43.58 31.88 -19.72
N VAL A 237 -42.73 30.86 -19.87
CA VAL A 237 -42.01 30.56 -21.12
C VAL A 237 -43.00 30.28 -22.27
N THR A 238 -44.08 29.56 -22.00
CA THR A 238 -45.11 29.27 -23.01
C THR A 238 -45.80 30.55 -23.47
N VAL A 239 -46.21 31.41 -22.54
CA VAL A 239 -46.81 32.71 -22.83
C VAL A 239 -45.83 33.60 -23.61
N LEU A 240 -44.57 33.65 -23.19
CA LEU A 240 -43.54 34.44 -23.87
C LEU A 240 -43.30 33.96 -25.30
N ARG A 241 -43.27 32.64 -25.54
CA ARG A 241 -43.19 32.09 -26.90
C ARG A 241 -44.35 32.53 -27.78
N ASN A 242 -45.58 32.50 -27.24
CA ASN A 242 -46.77 32.96 -27.97
C ASN A 242 -46.68 34.46 -28.27
N ARG A 243 -46.34 35.29 -27.28
CA ARG A 243 -46.14 36.73 -27.46
C ARG A 243 -45.08 37.04 -28.53
N VAL A 244 -43.94 36.35 -28.51
CA VAL A 244 -42.90 36.50 -29.53
C VAL A 244 -43.45 36.15 -30.92
N SER A 245 -44.21 35.05 -31.04
CA SER A 245 -44.84 34.66 -32.31
C SER A 245 -45.81 35.72 -32.81
N ASP A 246 -46.67 36.24 -31.94
CA ASP A 246 -47.69 37.24 -32.31
C ASP A 246 -47.07 38.58 -32.72
N HIS A 247 -46.02 39.03 -32.03
CA HIS A 247 -45.28 40.22 -32.44
C HIS A 247 -44.44 40.02 -33.72
N GLN A 248 -44.06 38.79 -34.06
CA GLN A 248 -43.35 38.47 -35.30
C GLN A 248 -44.28 38.32 -36.51
N LYS A 249 -45.57 37.99 -36.32
CA LYS A 249 -46.53 37.77 -37.41
C LYS A 249 -46.83 39.04 -38.25
N ASN A 250 -46.52 40.23 -37.76
CA ASN A 250 -46.95 41.49 -38.41
C ASN A 250 -45.83 42.30 -39.12
N THR A 251 -44.61 41.77 -39.28
CA THR A 251 -43.53 42.51 -39.97
C THR A 251 -43.40 42.20 -41.46
N LYS A 252 -44.20 41.26 -41.99
CA LYS A 252 -44.37 41.08 -43.44
C LYS A 252 -45.80 41.44 -43.79
N GLY A 253 -46.04 42.74 -43.98
CA GLY A 253 -47.30 43.24 -44.53
C GLY A 253 -47.66 42.53 -45.84
N PRO A 254 -48.95 42.46 -46.22
CA PRO A 254 -49.34 41.85 -47.47
C PRO A 254 -48.60 42.59 -48.57
N ARG A 255 -47.71 41.90 -49.27
CA ARG A 255 -47.11 42.40 -50.50
C ARG A 255 -48.29 42.58 -51.45
N SER A 256 -48.83 43.80 -51.46
CA SER A 256 -49.94 44.22 -52.30
C SER A 256 -49.59 43.80 -53.72
N LYS A 257 -50.21 42.70 -54.19
CA LYS A 257 -50.30 42.37 -55.60
C LYS A 257 -51.23 43.44 -56.18
N ARG A 258 -50.66 44.63 -56.44
CA ARG A 258 -51.27 45.68 -57.22
C ARG A 258 -51.56 45.03 -58.58
N GLY A 259 -52.84 44.90 -58.88
CA GLY A 259 -53.34 44.16 -60.02
C GLY A 259 -52.66 44.59 -61.31
N LEU A 260 -52.22 43.59 -62.07
CA LEU A 260 -52.02 43.71 -63.51
C LEU A 260 -53.42 43.91 -64.10
N ARG A 261 -53.82 45.17 -64.32
CA ARG A 261 -55.00 45.48 -65.13
C ARG A 261 -54.59 45.41 -66.60
N LYS A 262 -55.42 44.70 -67.36
CA LYS A 262 -55.41 44.56 -68.82
C LYS A 262 -55.32 45.89 -69.54
#